data_AF-A0A7X4W9J5-F1
#
_entry.id   AF-A0A7X4W9J5-F1
#
_cell.length_a   1.000
_cell.length_b   1.000
_cell.length_c   1.000
_cell.angle_alpha   90.00
_cell.angle_beta   90.00
_cell.angle_gamma   90.00
#
_symmetry.space_group_name_H-M   'P 1'
#
loop_
_entity.id
_entity.type
_entity.pdbx_description
1 polymer ?
#
loop_
_entity_poly.entity_id
_entity_poly.type
_entity_poly.pdbx_seq_one_letter_code
_entity_poly.pdbx_strand_id
1 'polypeptide(L)'
;MSKFTLHELNIQSADFTEILAGRKTHQVCLNHRQYATGDVLILRELDENGEDTGQEMNSLITHVEQGSSLGLEDGWCVLSLANTTPLLGIRLIGYLRDRLKEHCDYTETAYPLIKKAGSTASQAKRTVQAGRCWVDEANHFLKKFPVES
;
A
#
# COMPACT_ATOMS: atom_id res chain seq x y z
N MET A 1 26.52 -9.83 -11.16
CA MET A 1 25.44 -9.16 -10.40
C MET A 1 24.84 -8.11 -11.31
N SER A 2 23.54 -8.17 -11.59
CA SER A 2 22.86 -7.09 -12.29
C SER A 2 22.96 -5.83 -11.44
N LYS A 3 23.54 -4.75 -11.99
CA LYS A 3 23.69 -3.47 -11.32
C LYS A 3 22.39 -2.69 -11.55
N PHE A 4 21.59 -2.50 -10.52
CA PHE A 4 20.43 -1.59 -10.57
C PHE A 4 20.83 -0.21 -10.04
N THR A 5 20.16 0.82 -10.54
CA THR A 5 20.38 2.22 -10.12
C THR A 5 19.16 2.72 -9.35
N LEU A 6 19.40 3.55 -8.33
CA LEU A 6 18.35 4.25 -7.58
C LEU A 6 18.19 5.66 -8.16
N HIS A 7 16.97 6.08 -8.45
CA HIS A 7 16.66 7.39 -9.00
C HIS A 7 15.63 8.13 -8.15
N GLU A 8 15.97 9.32 -7.65
CA GLU A 8 15.04 10.12 -6.84
C GLU A 8 14.17 11.05 -7.71
N LEU A 9 12.85 10.96 -7.59
CA LEU A 9 11.92 11.76 -8.36
C LEU A 9 10.85 12.36 -7.45
N ASN A 10 10.64 13.67 -7.56
CA ASN A 10 9.54 14.34 -6.87
C ASN A 10 8.25 14.18 -7.68
N ILE A 11 7.15 13.86 -7.00
CA ILE A 11 5.83 13.69 -7.59
C ILE A 11 4.77 14.38 -6.74
N GLN A 12 3.70 14.85 -7.37
CA GLN A 12 2.59 15.52 -6.69
C GLN A 12 1.81 14.53 -5.82
N SER A 13 1.27 14.97 -4.67
CA SER A 13 0.47 14.17 -3.73
C SER A 13 -0.65 13.37 -4.39
N ALA A 14 -1.32 13.95 -5.40
CA ALA A 14 -2.36 13.24 -6.15
C ALA A 14 -1.81 11.98 -6.82
N ASP A 15 -0.69 12.09 -7.54
CA ASP A 15 -0.04 10.96 -8.19
C ASP A 15 0.59 10.00 -7.19
N PHE A 16 1.21 10.52 -6.13
CA PHE A 16 1.78 9.72 -5.05
C PHE A 16 0.72 8.82 -4.44
N THR A 17 -0.44 9.36 -4.10
CA THR A 17 -1.55 8.58 -3.53
C THR A 17 -2.05 7.50 -4.48
N GLU A 18 -2.16 7.79 -5.78
CA GLU A 18 -2.62 6.82 -6.78
C GLU A 18 -1.59 5.70 -7.04
N ILE A 19 -0.29 6.02 -7.06
CA ILE A 19 0.79 5.05 -7.21
C ILE A 19 0.89 4.18 -5.95
N LEU A 20 0.86 4.81 -4.76
CA LEU A 20 0.86 4.12 -3.46
C LEU A 20 -0.31 3.12 -3.39
N ALA A 21 -1.48 3.53 -3.89
CA ALA A 21 -2.65 2.69 -3.91
C ALA A 21 -2.65 1.62 -5.03
N GLY A 22 -1.67 1.61 -5.92
CA GLY A 22 -1.57 0.69 -7.05
C GLY A 22 -2.57 0.96 -8.18
N ARG A 23 -3.27 2.09 -8.16
CA ARG A 23 -4.22 2.49 -9.22
C ARG A 23 -3.50 3.13 -10.41
N LYS A 24 -2.42 3.88 -10.14
CA LYS A 24 -1.51 4.40 -11.16
C LYS A 24 -0.24 3.53 -11.18
N THR A 25 -0.03 2.83 -12.30
CA THR A 25 1.07 1.86 -12.47
C THR A 25 2.14 2.34 -13.45
N HIS A 26 2.16 3.63 -13.77
CA HIS A 26 3.12 4.20 -14.69
C HIS A 26 3.49 5.64 -14.31
N GLN A 27 4.67 6.07 -14.74
CA GLN A 27 5.14 7.45 -14.63
C GLN A 27 5.61 7.92 -16.00
N VAL A 28 5.14 9.10 -16.42
CA VAL A 28 5.62 9.78 -17.63
C VAL A 28 6.66 10.81 -17.21
N CYS A 29 7.85 10.77 -17.78
CA CYS A 29 8.93 11.70 -17.45
C CYS A 29 9.98 11.82 -18.55
N LEU A 30 10.79 12.87 -18.49
CA LEU A 30 11.97 13.04 -19.35
C LEU A 30 13.04 11.98 -19.03
N ASN A 31 13.51 11.27 -20.06
CA ASN A 31 14.52 10.21 -19.97
C ASN A 31 15.97 10.74 -19.88
N HIS A 32 16.19 11.82 -19.13
CA HIS A 32 17.51 12.43 -18.96
C HIS A 32 18.48 11.56 -18.14
N ARG A 33 17.95 10.57 -17.40
CA ARG A 33 18.73 9.69 -16.51
C ARG A 33 19.01 8.32 -17.10
N GLN A 34 18.59 8.08 -18.35
CA GLN A 34 18.71 6.78 -19.02
C GLN A 34 18.13 5.64 -18.18
N TYR A 35 16.85 5.78 -17.79
CA TYR A 35 16.17 4.79 -16.97
C TYR A 35 16.20 3.42 -17.64
N ALA A 36 16.42 2.37 -16.85
CA ALA A 36 16.46 1.00 -17.33
C ALA A 36 15.48 0.10 -16.56
N THR A 37 14.99 -0.95 -17.22
CA THR A 37 14.28 -2.04 -16.53
C THR A 37 15.16 -2.62 -15.44
N GLY A 38 14.62 -2.76 -14.23
CA GLY A 38 15.33 -3.23 -13.05
C GLY A 38 15.82 -2.12 -12.13
N ASP A 39 15.84 -0.86 -12.57
CA ASP A 39 16.11 0.30 -11.72
C ASP A 39 14.96 0.55 -10.74
N VAL A 40 15.23 1.32 -9.68
CA VAL A 40 14.23 1.69 -8.67
C VAL A 40 14.07 3.21 -8.64
N LEU A 41 12.82 3.66 -8.67
CA LEU A 41 12.45 5.04 -8.38
C LEU A 41 12.18 5.20 -6.89
N ILE A 42 12.82 6.20 -6.27
CA ILE A 42 12.47 6.73 -4.96
C ILE A 42 11.58 7.94 -5.23
N LEU A 43 10.27 7.76 -5.08
CA LEU A 43 9.27 8.79 -5.32
C LEU A 43 9.08 9.59 -4.04
N ARG A 44 9.37 10.89 -4.08
CA ARG A 44 9.14 11.83 -2.97
C ARG A 44 7.88 12.65 -3.21
N GLU A 45 7.03 12.74 -2.19
CA GLU A 45 5.78 13.46 -2.29
C GLU A 45 5.98 14.98 -2.13
N LEU A 46 5.38 15.74 -3.04
CA LEU A 46 5.18 17.18 -2.92
C LEU A 46 3.71 17.49 -2.68
N ASP A 47 3.42 18.37 -1.73
CA ASP A 47 2.07 18.87 -1.47
C ASP A 47 1.54 19.77 -2.61
N GLU A 48 0.31 20.27 -2.46
CA GLU A 48 -0.33 21.15 -3.45
C GLU A 48 0.41 22.49 -3.67
N ASN A 49 1.29 22.89 -2.74
CA ASN A 49 2.12 24.09 -2.82
C ASN A 49 3.50 23.79 -3.43
N GLY A 50 3.83 22.51 -3.67
CA GLY A 50 5.13 22.07 -4.15
C GLY A 50 6.17 21.85 -3.05
N GLU A 51 5.76 21.83 -1.78
CA GLU A 51 6.64 21.59 -0.63
C GLU A 51 6.78 20.08 -0.35
N ASP A 52 7.97 19.65 0.05
CA ASP A 52 8.26 18.25 0.40
C ASP A 52 7.52 17.88 1.70
N THR A 53 6.71 16.82 1.65
CA THR A 53 5.95 16.35 2.82
C THR A 53 6.78 15.45 3.74
N GLY A 54 7.93 14.98 3.25
CA GLY A 54 8.77 13.96 3.88
C GLY A 54 8.31 12.51 3.62
N GLN A 55 7.22 12.30 2.86
CA GLN A 55 6.78 10.96 2.47
C GLN A 55 7.54 10.47 1.22
N GLU A 56 7.96 9.22 1.24
CA GLU A 56 8.61 8.56 0.11
C GLU A 56 8.14 7.12 -0.12
N MET A 57 8.24 6.63 -1.36
CA MET A 57 8.02 5.22 -1.68
C MET A 57 9.01 4.72 -2.74
N ASN A 58 9.25 3.41 -2.73
CA ASN A 58 10.09 2.75 -3.72
C ASN A 58 9.25 2.00 -4.76
N SER A 59 9.52 2.26 -6.03
CA SER A 59 8.87 1.62 -7.17
C SER A 59 9.91 1.02 -8.13
N LEU A 60 9.75 -0.25 -8.47
CA LEU A 60 10.60 -0.93 -9.46
C LEU A 60 10.16 -0.56 -10.87
N ILE A 61 11.11 -0.18 -11.73
CA ILE A 61 10.87 0.01 -13.16
C ILE A 61 10.84 -1.37 -13.83
N THR A 62 9.67 -1.75 -14.32
CA THR A 62 9.48 -3.03 -15.01
C THR A 62 9.67 -2.91 -16.52
N HIS A 63 9.27 -1.78 -17.11
CA HIS A 63 9.38 -1.51 -18.53
C HIS A 63 9.68 -0.03 -18.75
N VAL A 64 10.41 0.27 -19.82
CA VAL A 64 10.74 1.63 -20.26
C VAL A 64 10.37 1.73 -21.73
N GLU A 65 9.35 2.53 -22.01
CA GLU A 65 8.92 2.82 -23.38
C GLU A 65 9.37 4.23 -23.76
N GLN A 66 10.04 4.36 -24.90
CA GLN A 66 10.46 5.68 -25.39
C GLN A 66 9.25 6.45 -25.94
N GLY A 67 9.23 7.75 -25.69
CA GLY A 67 8.12 8.62 -26.07
C GLY A 67 7.92 8.75 -27.58
N SER A 68 9.02 8.73 -28.35
CA SER A 68 8.99 8.84 -29.81
C SER A 68 8.21 7.72 -30.50
N SER A 69 8.12 6.53 -29.90
CA SER A 69 7.28 5.42 -30.37
C SER A 69 5.81 5.52 -30.00
N LEU A 70 5.44 6.45 -29.10
CA LEU A 70 4.10 6.57 -28.50
C LEU A 70 3.42 7.91 -28.81
N GLY A 71 4.00 8.73 -29.68
CA GLY A 71 3.48 10.07 -30.00
C GLY A 71 3.71 11.11 -28.90
N LEU A 72 4.64 10.83 -27.97
CA LEU A 72 5.14 11.84 -27.03
C LEU A 72 6.33 12.58 -27.66
N GLU A 73 6.63 13.75 -27.12
CA GLU A 73 7.78 14.56 -27.53
C GLU A 73 9.11 13.80 -27.31
N ASP A 74 10.09 14.10 -28.17
CA ASP A 74 11.41 13.47 -28.10
C ASP A 74 12.06 13.69 -26.73
N GLY A 75 12.68 12.62 -26.22
CA GLY A 75 13.32 12.63 -24.90
C GLY A 75 12.37 12.32 -23.73
N TRP A 76 11.06 12.21 -23.95
CA TRP A 76 10.15 11.66 -22.95
C TRP A 76 10.15 10.13 -22.97
N CYS A 77 9.77 9.52 -21.84
CA CYS A 77 9.54 8.09 -21.72
C CYS A 77 8.37 7.81 -20.77
N VAL A 78 7.82 6.61 -20.91
CA VAL A 78 6.84 6.05 -19.99
C VAL A 78 7.50 4.90 -19.24
N LEU A 79 7.50 4.99 -17.91
CA LEU A 79 8.04 3.99 -17.00
C LEU A 79 6.88 3.19 -16.43
N SER A 80 6.85 1.88 -16.66
CA SER A 80 5.90 1.00 -15.96
C SER A 80 6.45 0.67 -14.57
N LEU A 81 5.66 0.98 -13.55
CA LEU A 81 6.06 0.85 -12.15
C LEU A 81 5.39 -0.37 -11.52
N ALA A 82 6.18 -1.19 -10.84
CA ALA A 82 5.69 -2.16 -9.88
C ALA A 82 6.00 -1.63 -8.48
N ASN A 83 4.96 -1.30 -7.72
CA ASN A 83 5.16 -0.72 -6.41
C ASN A 83 5.77 -1.78 -5.47
N THR A 84 6.93 -1.47 -4.90
CA THR A 84 7.64 -2.40 -4.00
C THR A 84 7.28 -2.19 -2.54
N THR A 85 6.57 -1.10 -2.21
CA THR A 85 5.88 -0.97 -0.91
C THR A 85 4.55 -1.72 -1.02
N PRO A 86 4.43 -2.89 -0.37
CA PRO A 86 4.16 -4.09 -1.16
C PRO A 86 2.84 -4.74 -0.75
N LEU A 87 2.34 -5.61 -1.61
CA LEU A 87 1.37 -6.66 -1.28
C LEU A 87 1.65 -7.36 0.07
N LEU A 88 2.90 -7.40 0.55
CA LEU A 88 3.25 -7.90 1.88
C LEU A 88 2.64 -7.09 3.03
N GLY A 89 2.60 -5.76 2.93
CA GLY A 89 1.93 -4.90 3.91
C GLY A 89 0.42 -5.10 3.91
N ILE A 90 -0.17 -5.18 2.71
CA ILE A 90 -1.60 -5.49 2.53
C ILE A 90 -1.93 -6.89 3.08
N ARG A 91 -1.10 -7.89 2.78
CA ARG A 91 -1.22 -9.26 3.29
C ARG A 91 -1.05 -9.30 4.81
N LEU A 92 -0.09 -8.57 5.37
CA LEU A 92 0.10 -8.46 6.82
C LEU A 92 -1.15 -7.89 7.50
N ILE A 93 -1.73 -6.82 6.94
CA ILE A 93 -3.00 -6.27 7.44
C ILE A 93 -4.12 -7.32 7.37
N GLY A 94 -4.21 -8.08 6.27
CA GLY A 94 -5.13 -9.21 6.14
C GLY A 94 -4.94 -10.26 7.24
N TYR A 95 -3.70 -10.70 7.48
CA TYR A 95 -3.38 -11.67 8.53
C TYR A 95 -3.69 -11.16 9.93
N LEU A 96 -3.35 -9.90 10.22
CA LEU A 96 -3.64 -9.27 11.52
C LEU A 96 -5.15 -9.14 11.75
N ARG A 97 -5.91 -8.74 10.71
CA ARG A 97 -7.39 -8.71 10.75
C ARG A 97 -7.95 -10.09 11.05
N ASP A 98 -7.51 -11.12 10.34
CA ASP A 98 -8.04 -12.48 10.48
C ASP A 98 -7.74 -13.04 11.89
N ARG A 99 -6.53 -12.79 12.41
CA ARG A 99 -6.18 -13.14 13.79
C ARG A 99 -7.00 -12.38 14.83
N LEU A 100 -7.25 -11.09 14.63
CA LEU A 100 -8.08 -10.30 15.52
C LEU A 100 -9.54 -10.81 15.52
N LYS A 101 -10.06 -11.18 14.35
CA LYS A 101 -11.38 -11.78 14.20
C LYS A 101 -11.47 -13.11 14.96
N GLU A 102 -10.51 -14.01 14.76
CA GLU A 102 -10.42 -15.29 15.47
C GLU A 102 -10.36 -15.10 16.99
N HIS A 103 -9.55 -14.14 17.47
CA HIS A 103 -9.48 -13.80 18.89
C HIS A 103 -10.82 -13.31 19.44
N CYS A 104 -11.54 -12.48 18.67
CA CYS A 104 -12.88 -12.04 19.03
C CYS A 104 -13.86 -13.22 19.12
N ASP A 105 -13.88 -14.09 18.11
CA ASP A 105 -14.74 -15.28 18.06
C ASP A 105 -14.49 -16.18 19.28
N TYR A 106 -13.22 -16.49 19.58
CA TYR A 106 -12.84 -17.28 20.75
C TYR A 106 -13.32 -16.63 22.06
N THR A 107 -13.09 -15.33 22.23
CA THR A 107 -13.46 -14.61 23.45
C THR A 107 -14.98 -14.60 23.68
N GLU A 108 -15.78 -14.50 22.61
CA GLU A 108 -17.24 -14.58 22.70
C GLU A 108 -17.73 -15.94 23.20
N THR A 109 -17.08 -17.03 22.78
CA THR A 109 -17.44 -18.38 23.27
C THR A 109 -17.21 -18.56 24.78
N ALA A 110 -16.32 -17.76 25.39
CA ALA A 110 -16.04 -17.82 26.81
C ALA A 110 -17.10 -17.10 27.68
N TYR A 111 -17.98 -16.27 27.10
CA TYR A 111 -18.95 -15.48 27.88
C TYR A 111 -19.87 -16.31 28.77
N PRO A 112 -20.45 -17.45 28.31
CA PRO A 112 -21.32 -18.26 29.17
C PRO A 112 -20.56 -18.85 30.36
N LEU A 113 -19.28 -19.22 30.16
CA LEU A 113 -18.42 -19.77 31.21
C LEU A 113 -18.11 -18.71 32.27
N ILE A 114 -17.76 -17.49 31.85
CA ILE A 114 -17.52 -16.35 32.76
C ILE A 114 -18.77 -16.09 33.62
N LYS A 115 -19.95 -16.07 33.00
CA LYS A 115 -21.22 -15.92 33.73
C LYS A 115 -21.49 -17.08 34.68
N LYS A 116 -21.24 -18.32 34.25
CA LYS A 116 -21.42 -19.53 35.09
C LYS A 116 -20.50 -19.51 36.30
N ALA A 117 -19.30 -18.94 36.18
CA ALA A 117 -18.36 -18.72 37.29
C ALA A 117 -18.76 -17.57 38.23
N GLY A 118 -19.95 -16.97 38.07
CA GLY A 118 -20.44 -15.85 38.88
C GLY A 118 -19.77 -14.51 38.55
N SER A 119 -18.96 -14.44 37.50
CA SER A 119 -18.24 -13.24 37.08
C SER A 119 -18.98 -12.50 35.96
N THR A 120 -18.68 -11.21 35.79
CA THR A 120 -19.22 -10.40 34.71
C THR A 120 -18.33 -10.45 33.46
N ALA A 121 -18.93 -10.69 32.29
CA ALA A 121 -18.22 -10.66 31.01
C ALA A 121 -18.14 -9.25 30.40
N SER A 122 -18.41 -8.18 31.17
CA SER A 122 -18.54 -6.81 30.64
C SER A 122 -17.26 -6.28 29.99
N GLN A 123 -16.09 -6.60 30.53
CA GLN A 123 -14.81 -6.20 29.97
C GLN A 123 -14.52 -6.96 28.68
N ALA A 124 -14.68 -8.29 28.70
CA ALA A 124 -14.49 -9.14 27.52
C ALA A 124 -15.39 -8.69 26.35
N LYS A 125 -16.66 -8.35 26.64
CA LYS A 125 -17.59 -7.79 25.65
C LYS A 125 -17.09 -6.47 25.04
N ARG A 126 -16.57 -5.55 25.86
CA ARG A 126 -16.04 -4.27 25.37
C ARG A 126 -14.80 -4.49 24.49
N THR A 127 -13.90 -5.37 24.90
CA THR A 127 -12.71 -5.73 24.11
C THR A 127 -13.09 -6.30 22.75
N VAL A 128 -14.05 -7.24 22.72
CA VAL A 128 -14.54 -7.81 21.47
C VAL A 128 -15.21 -6.75 20.60
N GLN A 129 -16.08 -5.91 21.17
CA GLN A 129 -16.75 -4.85 20.41
C GLN A 129 -15.73 -3.91 19.74
N ALA A 130 -14.70 -3.48 20.47
CA ALA A 130 -13.62 -2.68 19.91
C ALA A 130 -12.86 -3.45 18.81
N GLY A 131 -12.52 -4.72 19.05
CA GLY A 131 -11.88 -5.58 18.06
C GLY A 131 -12.68 -5.73 16.77
N ARG A 132 -14.01 -5.84 16.86
CA ARG A 132 -14.89 -5.89 15.69
C ARG A 132 -14.86 -4.59 14.88
N CYS A 133 -14.87 -3.43 15.54
CA CYS A 133 -14.71 -2.14 14.85
C CYS A 133 -13.41 -2.09 14.03
N TRP A 134 -12.30 -2.58 14.59
CA TRP A 134 -11.02 -2.66 13.88
C TRP A 134 -11.04 -3.65 12.71
N VAL A 135 -11.73 -4.79 12.87
CA VAL A 135 -11.92 -5.76 11.77
C VAL A 135 -12.72 -5.14 10.63
N ASP A 136 -13.76 -4.36 10.93
CA ASP A 136 -14.57 -3.66 9.93
C ASP A 136 -13.77 -2.59 9.18
N GLU A 137 -12.96 -1.81 9.90
CA GLU A 137 -12.04 -0.83 9.30
C GLU A 137 -11.03 -1.51 8.38
N ALA A 138 -10.40 -2.60 8.83
CA ALA A 138 -9.48 -3.38 8.01
C ALA A 138 -10.16 -3.98 6.78
N ASN A 139 -11.42 -4.44 6.88
CA ASN A 139 -12.19 -4.88 5.72
C ASN A 139 -12.47 -3.75 4.74
N HIS A 140 -12.81 -2.55 5.22
CA HIS A 140 -13.01 -1.38 4.37
C HIS A 140 -11.72 -1.01 3.64
N PHE A 141 -10.58 -1.03 4.33
CA PHE A 141 -9.27 -0.81 3.73
C PHE A 141 -8.95 -1.85 2.66
N LEU A 142 -9.03 -3.14 3.00
CA LEU A 142 -8.65 -4.24 2.11
C LEU A 142 -9.55 -4.36 0.87
N LYS A 143 -10.81 -3.92 0.92
CA LYS A 143 -11.69 -3.83 -0.26
C LYS A 143 -11.12 -2.92 -1.37
N LYS A 144 -10.31 -1.92 -1.01
CA LYS A 144 -9.66 -1.01 -1.97
C LYS A 144 -8.49 -1.67 -2.71
N PHE A 145 -8.06 -2.85 -2.24
CA PHE A 145 -6.92 -3.61 -2.74
C PHE A 145 -7.31 -5.08 -2.97
N PRO A 146 -8.15 -5.39 -3.96
CA PRO A 146 -8.50 -6.78 -4.27
C PRO A 146 -7.23 -7.54 -4.67
N VAL A 147 -6.71 -8.36 -3.76
CA VAL A 147 -5.65 -9.31 -4.06
C VAL A 147 -6.34 -10.50 -4.72
N GLU A 148 -6.23 -10.63 -6.04
CA GLU A 148 -6.68 -11.84 -6.74
C GLU A 148 -5.97 -13.06 -6.16
N SER A 149 -6.75 -14.13 -5.96
CA SER A 149 -6.35 -15.37 -5.29
C SER A 149 -5.52 -16.27 -6.19
#